data_AF-A0A8J3Q926-F1
#
_entry.id   AF-A0A8J3Q926-F1
#
_cell.length_a   1.000
_cell.length_b   1.000
_cell.length_c   1.000
_cell.angle_alpha   90.00
_cell.angle_beta   90.00
_cell.angle_gamma   90.00
#
_symmetry.space_group_name_H-M   'P 1'
#
loop_
_entity.id
_entity.type
_entity.pdbx_description
1 polymer ?
#
loop_
_entity_poly.entity_id
_entity_poly.type
_entity_poly.pdbx_seq_one_letter_code
_entity_poly.pdbx_strand_id
1 'polypeptide(L)'
;MYDGWAYSNGAFTRSFDVTGGTATVRISGGVVSLVSSAARDGYTITQEQPQPQRLVLKFLKPGGRYTIVDCHWWEGRPYAEVSFLEP
;
A
#
# COMPACT_ATOMS: atom_id res chain seq x y z
N MET A 1 14.05 11.35 1.92
CA MET A 1 13.26 10.10 1.78
C MET A 1 13.61 9.20 2.96
N TYR A 2 12.65 8.46 3.50
CA TYR A 2 12.85 7.47 4.57
C TYR A 2 12.24 6.15 4.10
N ASP A 3 13.07 5.13 3.85
CA ASP A 3 12.60 3.80 3.42
C ASP A 3 11.57 3.83 2.26
N GLY A 4 11.90 4.58 1.21
CA GLY A 4 11.01 4.76 0.05
C GLY A 4 9.82 5.72 0.26
N TRP A 5 9.64 6.27 1.46
CA TRP A 5 8.66 7.31 1.75
C TRP A 5 9.25 8.71 1.52
N ALA A 6 8.56 9.54 0.73
CA ALA A 6 8.77 10.97 0.71
C ALA A 6 8.12 11.60 1.95
N TYR A 7 8.80 12.52 2.63
CA TYR A 7 8.25 13.25 3.77
C TYR A 7 8.12 14.73 3.42
N SER A 8 6.91 15.27 3.54
CA SER A 8 6.63 16.69 3.28
C SER A 8 5.40 17.12 4.08
N ASN A 9 5.42 18.35 4.62
CA ASN A 9 4.30 18.96 5.34
C ASN A 9 3.68 18.05 6.43
N GLY A 10 4.52 17.36 7.21
CA GLY A 10 4.05 16.49 8.29
C GLY A 10 3.49 15.14 7.85
N ALA A 11 3.55 14.80 6.55
CA ALA A 11 3.04 13.55 6.02
C ALA A 11 4.11 12.75 5.25
N PHE A 12 4.08 11.44 5.42
CA PHE A 12 4.80 10.50 4.57
C PHE A 12 3.94 10.13 3.38
N THR A 13 4.51 10.03 2.19
CA THR A 13 3.82 9.57 0.98
C THR A 13 4.72 8.60 0.23
N ARG A 14 4.16 7.48 -0.23
CA ARG A 14 4.87 6.49 -1.03
C ARG A 14 3.98 5.99 -2.14
N SER A 15 4.53 5.93 -3.34
CA SER A 15 3.89 5.31 -4.49
C SER A 15 4.48 3.91 -4.68
N PHE A 16 3.62 2.96 -4.99
CA PHE A 16 3.91 1.57 -5.29
C PHE A 16 3.54 1.34 -6.75
N ASP A 17 4.49 0.81 -7.51
CA ASP A 17 4.23 0.22 -8.83
C ASP A 17 4.59 -1.26 -8.73
N VAL A 18 3.56 -2.09 -8.71
CA VAL A 18 3.68 -3.54 -8.53
C VAL A 18 3.05 -4.24 -9.73
N THR A 19 3.32 -5.55 -9.87
CA THR A 19 2.80 -6.36 -10.98
C THR A 19 1.29 -6.25 -11.15
N GLY A 20 0.54 -6.12 -10.06
CA GLY A 20 -0.92 -6.02 -10.09
C GLY A 20 -1.48 -4.62 -10.31
N GLY A 21 -0.68 -3.55 -10.20
CA GLY A 21 -1.20 -2.19 -10.30
C GLY A 21 -0.32 -1.13 -9.67
N THR A 22 -0.87 0.07 -9.56
CA THR A 22 -0.24 1.20 -8.88
C THR A 22 -1.07 1.64 -7.68
N ALA A 23 -0.41 2.16 -6.65
CA ALA A 23 -1.07 2.77 -5.51
C ALA A 23 -0.22 3.90 -4.93
N THR A 24 -0.86 4.94 -4.40
CA THR A 24 -0.19 5.97 -3.61
C THR A 24 -0.82 6.01 -2.23
N VAL A 25 0.02 5.87 -1.21
CA VAL A 25 -0.40 5.86 0.20
C VAL A 25 0.20 7.07 0.89
N ARG A 26 -0.59 7.69 1.78
CA ARG A 26 -0.18 8.78 2.65
C ARG A 26 -0.32 8.38 4.11
N ILE A 27 0.64 8.77 4.93
CA ILE A 27 0.58 8.63 6.39
C ILE A 27 0.73 10.01 7.01
N SER A 28 -0.23 10.43 7.83
CA SER A 28 -0.24 11.73 8.50
C SER A 28 -0.75 11.58 9.93
N GLY A 29 -0.01 12.07 10.92
CA GLY A 29 -0.40 11.93 12.33
C GLY A 29 -0.62 10.48 12.77
N GLY A 30 0.11 9.53 12.17
CA GLY A 30 -0.04 8.09 12.41
C GLY A 30 -1.22 7.41 11.70
N VAL A 31 -2.06 8.16 10.98
CA VAL A 31 -3.17 7.60 10.19
C VAL A 31 -2.71 7.30 8.77
N VAL A 32 -2.98 6.09 8.30
CA VAL A 32 -2.67 5.63 6.95
C VAL A 32 -3.90 5.79 6.07
N SER A 33 -3.74 6.35 4.88
CA SER A 33 -4.83 6.63 3.94
C SER A 33 -4.40 6.37 2.50
N LEU A 34 -5.32 5.80 1.72
CA LEU A 34 -5.13 5.64 0.28
C LEU A 34 -5.35 6.99 -0.41
N VAL A 35 -4.38 7.44 -1.19
CA VAL A 35 -4.53 8.64 -2.04
C VAL A 35 -5.10 8.27 -3.39
N SER A 36 -4.55 7.21 -4.01
CA SER A 36 -5.01 6.70 -5.29
C SER A 36 -4.61 5.24 -5.46
N SER A 37 -5.36 4.52 -6.29
CA SER A 37 -4.99 3.19 -6.75
C SER A 37 -5.55 2.92 -8.15
N ALA A 38 -4.84 2.08 -8.90
CA ALA A 38 -5.28 1.59 -10.19
C ALA A 38 -4.78 0.15 -10.38
N ALA A 39 -5.69 -0.77 -10.64
CA ALA A 39 -5.33 -2.13 -11.04
C ALA A 39 -4.80 -2.13 -12.48
N ARG A 40 -3.80 -2.96 -12.77
CA ARG A 40 -3.40 -3.28 -14.15
C ARG A 40 -4.43 -4.21 -14.79
N ASP A 41 -4.38 -4.32 -16.12
CA ASP A 41 -5.32 -5.15 -16.87
C ASP A 41 -5.35 -6.61 -16.39
N GLY A 42 -6.56 -7.15 -16.23
CA GLY A 42 -6.81 -8.48 -15.70
C GLY A 42 -6.58 -8.65 -14.19
N TYR A 43 -6.26 -7.57 -13.45
CA TYR A 43 -6.23 -7.57 -11.98
C TYR A 43 -7.47 -6.88 -11.41
N THR A 44 -7.87 -7.31 -10.22
CA THR A 44 -8.77 -6.55 -9.34
C THR A 44 -7.98 -6.02 -8.15
N ILE A 45 -8.41 -4.90 -7.59
CA ILE A 45 -7.84 -4.36 -6.35
C ILE A 45 -8.90 -4.36 -5.25
N THR A 46 -8.51 -4.85 -4.07
CA THR A 46 -9.31 -4.76 -2.86
C THR A 46 -8.54 -3.96 -1.82
N GLN A 47 -9.24 -3.06 -1.13
CA GLN A 47 -8.71 -2.29 -0.02
C GLN A 47 -9.30 -2.81 1.28
N GLU A 48 -8.44 -3.04 2.27
CA GLU A 48 -8.81 -3.33 3.65
C GLU A 48 -8.10 -2.35 4.58
N GLN A 49 -8.83 -1.82 5.56
CA GLN A 49 -8.28 -0.92 6.57
C GLN A 49 -8.65 -1.42 7.97
N PRO A 50 -7.93 -2.44 8.49
CA PRO A 50 -8.26 -3.07 9.77
C PRO A 50 -8.20 -2.09 10.96
N GLN A 51 -7.36 -1.07 10.87
CA GLN A 51 -7.21 -0.02 11.86
C GLN A 51 -6.75 1.28 11.18
N PRO A 52 -6.93 2.47 11.79
CA PRO A 52 -6.51 3.73 11.20
C PRO A 52 -5.02 3.77 10.84
N GLN A 53 -4.18 3.03 11.57
CA GLN A 53 -2.74 2.96 11.39
C GLN A 53 -2.30 1.93 10.35
N ARG A 54 -3.20 1.14 9.74
CA ARG A 54 -2.85 0.06 8.79
C ARG A 54 -3.79 0.02 7.59
N LEU A 55 -3.20 0.02 6.40
CA LEU A 55 -3.90 -0.12 5.13
C LEU A 55 -3.30 -1.29 4.36
N VAL A 56 -4.16 -2.20 3.90
CA VAL A 56 -3.75 -3.35 3.09
C VAL A 56 -4.43 -3.24 1.73
N LEU A 57 -3.63 -3.23 0.66
CA LEU A 57 -4.11 -3.30 -0.71
C LEU A 57 -3.75 -4.66 -1.29
N LYS A 58 -4.74 -5.36 -1.83
CA LYS A 58 -4.58 -6.66 -2.46
C LYS A 58 -4.85 -6.50 -3.94
N PHE A 59 -3.87 -6.82 -4.77
CA PHE A 59 -4.04 -6.93 -6.21
C PHE A 59 -4.16 -8.40 -6.59
N LEU A 60 -5.32 -8.80 -7.08
CA LEU A 60 -5.67 -10.19 -7.36
C LEU A 60 -5.76 -10.40 -8.87
N LYS A 61 -5.05 -11.41 -9.39
CA LYS A 61 -5.30 -11.93 -10.72
C LYS A 61 -6.12 -13.21 -10.64
N PRO A 62 -7.17 -13.39 -11.45
CA PRO A 62 -7.79 -14.69 -11.64
C PRO A 62 -6.72 -15.76 -11.97
N GLY A 63 -6.76 -16.89 -11.27
CA GLY A 63 -5.72 -17.94 -11.37
C GLY A 63 -4.66 -17.91 -10.27
N GLY A 64 -4.83 -17.07 -9.23
CA GLY A 64 -4.15 -17.24 -7.94
C GLY A 64 -2.89 -16.41 -7.70
N ARG A 65 -2.57 -15.44 -8.58
CA ARG A 65 -1.45 -14.51 -8.30
C ARG A 65 -1.94 -13.33 -7.47
N TYR A 66 -1.31 -13.12 -6.33
CA TYR A 66 -1.62 -12.00 -5.43
C TYR A 66 -0.38 -11.14 -5.21
N THR A 67 -0.58 -9.82 -5.25
CA THR A 67 0.38 -8.87 -4.69
C THR A 67 -0.30 -8.13 -3.55
N ILE A 68 0.33 -8.11 -2.38
CA ILE A 68 -0.17 -7.42 -1.20
C ILE A 68 0.76 -6.26 -0.92
N VAL A 69 0.20 -5.07 -0.78
CA VAL A 69 0.88 -3.89 -0.26
C VAL A 69 0.29 -3.60 1.12
N ASP A 70 1.07 -3.86 2.17
CA ASP A 70 0.67 -3.62 3.56
C ASP A 70 1.43 -2.40 4.09
N CYS A 71 0.72 -1.31 4.36
CA CYS A 71 1.27 -0.07 4.88
C CYS A 71 0.82 0.14 6.32
N HIS A 72 1.76 0.45 7.21
CA HIS A 72 1.49 0.62 8.63
C HIS A 72 2.30 1.79 9.23
N TRP A 73 1.68 2.59 10.09
CA TRP A 73 2.42 3.38 11.08
C TRP A 73 2.80 2.53 12.30
N TRP A 74 4.04 2.04 12.35
CA TRP A 74 4.50 1.10 13.39
C TRP A 74 5.73 1.67 14.11
N GLU A 75 5.80 1.55 15.44
CA GLU A 75 6.94 2.03 16.25
C GLU A 75 7.36 3.49 15.97
N GLY A 76 6.40 4.38 15.68
CA GLY A 76 6.68 5.80 15.44
C GLY A 76 7.32 6.10 14.08
N ARG A 77 7.24 5.17 13.12
CA ARG A 77 7.78 5.32 11.76
C ARG A 77 6.82 4.76 10.70
N PRO A 78 6.92 5.23 9.44
CA PRO A 78 6.18 4.61 8.35
C PRO A 78 6.84 3.28 7.98
N TYR A 79 6.02 2.25 7.79
CA TYR A 79 6.42 0.92 7.34
C TYR A 79 5.57 0.51 6.14
N ALA A 80 6.19 -0.16 5.17
CA ALA A 80 5.46 -0.83 4.11
C ALA A 80 6.15 -2.14 3.74
N GLU A 81 5.33 -3.17 3.51
CA GLU A 81 5.76 -4.45 2.99
C GLU A 81 5.02 -4.75 1.69
N VAL A 82 5.75 -5.28 0.71
CA VAL A 82 5.17 -5.80 -0.53
C VAL A 82 5.44 -7.29 -0.60
N SER A 83 4.39 -8.08 -0.57
CA SER A 83 4.47 -9.54 -0.61
C SER A 83 3.86 -10.06 -1.90
N PHE A 84 4.49 -11.09 -2.48
CA PHE A 84 3.99 -11.78 -3.66
C PHE A 84 3.62 -13.20 -3.25
N LEU A 85 2.38 -13.59 -3.50
CA LEU A 85 1.90 -14.94 -3.23
C LEU A 85 1.52 -15.58 -4.57
N GLU A 86 2.16 -16.71 -4.83
CA GLU A 86 1.72 -17.66 -5.85
C GLU A 86 0.88 -18.76 -5.16
N PRO A 87 -0.09 -19.36 -5.86
CA PRO A 87 -0.95 -20.38 -5.29
C PRO A 87 -0.20 -21.69 -4.99
#